data_AF-A0A067EDY7-F1
#
_entry.id   AF-A0A067EDY7-F1
#
_cell.length_a   1.000
_cell.length_b   1.000
_cell.length_c   1.000
_cell.angle_alpha   90.00
_cell.angle_beta   90.00
_cell.angle_gamma   90.00
#
_symmetry.space_group_name_H-M   'P 1'
#
loop_
_entity.id
_entity.type
_entity.pdbx_description
1 polymer ?
#
loop_
_entity_poly.entity_id
_entity_poly.type
_entity_poly.pdbx_seq_one_letter_code
_entity_poly.pdbx_strand_id
1 'polypeptide(L)'
;MAQQSSRLNRLLTLLDTGSTQATRFTAARQIGEIAKTHPQDLNSLLRKVSQYLRSKSWDTRVAAAHAIGAIAQNVKLTTLKELFSCVETKMSEVGISGIVEDMVAWPNFHSKIVASVSFTSFDLNKVLEFGALLASGGQEYDIAIDNSKNPRERLARQKQNLKRRL
;
A
#
# COMPACT_ATOMS: atom_id res chain seq x y z
N MET A 1 19.81 7.39 27.47
CA MET A 1 19.82 8.60 26.62
C MET A 1 18.46 8.71 25.96
N ALA A 2 17.62 9.66 26.38
CA ALA A 2 16.27 9.80 25.84
C ALA A 2 16.36 10.35 24.41
N GLN A 3 16.24 9.48 23.41
CA GLN A 3 16.16 9.87 22.01
C GLN A 3 14.96 10.81 21.87
N GLN A 4 15.21 12.09 21.56
CA GLN A 4 14.15 13.07 21.35
C GLN A 4 13.21 12.52 20.26
N SER A 5 12.06 12.01 20.69
CA SER A 5 11.07 11.45 19.79
C SER A 5 10.55 12.56 18.90
N SER A 6 10.81 12.45 17.59
CA SER A 6 10.27 13.37 16.59
C SER A 6 8.74 13.47 16.72
N ARG A 7 8.16 14.60 16.29
CA ARG A 7 6.70 14.81 16.31
C ARG A 7 5.96 13.64 15.63
N LEU A 8 6.51 13.14 14.52
CA LEU A 8 5.97 11.97 13.83
C LEU A 8 5.99 10.71 14.71
N ASN A 9 7.11 10.43 15.38
CA ASN A 9 7.20 9.24 16.26
C ASN A 9 6.17 9.31 17.40
N ARG A 10 5.91 10.50 17.97
CA ARG A 10 4.85 10.69 18.98
C ARG A 10 3.47 10.39 18.41
N LEU A 11 3.18 10.83 17.19
CA LEU A 11 1.91 10.54 16.52
C LEU A 11 1.74 9.05 16.21
N LEU A 12 2.82 8.38 15.80
CA LEU A 12 2.81 6.93 15.59
C LEU A 12 2.59 6.17 16.90
N THR A 13 3.20 6.61 18.02
CA THR A 13 2.91 6.06 19.34
C THR A 13 1.45 6.27 19.72
N LEU A 14 0.88 7.45 19.47
CA LEU A 14 -0.52 7.75 19.76
C LEU A 14 -1.53 6.91 18.97
N LEU A 15 -1.16 6.40 17.78
CA LEU A 15 -2.02 5.44 17.07
C LEU A 15 -2.23 4.16 17.88
N ASP A 16 -1.23 3.74 18.65
CA ASP A 16 -1.27 2.50 19.43
C ASP A 16 -1.77 2.76 20.86
N THR A 17 -1.14 3.72 21.55
CA THR A 17 -1.36 3.99 22.98
C THR A 17 -2.42 5.05 23.27
N GLY A 18 -3.06 5.61 22.24
CA GLY A 18 -4.14 6.60 22.43
C GLY A 18 -5.26 6.04 23.32
N SER A 19 -5.61 6.76 24.38
CA SER A 19 -6.59 6.32 25.38
C SER A 19 -8.03 6.30 24.85
N THR A 20 -8.34 7.10 23.83
CA THR A 20 -9.65 7.14 23.19
C THR A 20 -9.52 6.99 21.68
N GLN A 21 -10.58 6.48 21.03
CA GLN A 21 -10.66 6.41 19.57
C GLN A 21 -10.50 7.78 18.92
N ALA A 22 -11.10 8.83 19.52
CA ALA A 22 -10.98 10.20 19.03
C ALA A 22 -9.52 10.69 19.02
N THR A 23 -8.74 10.38 20.07
CA THR A 23 -7.30 10.70 20.12
C THR A 23 -6.53 9.99 19.01
N ARG A 24 -6.78 8.68 18.82
CA ARG A 24 -6.13 7.89 17.77
C ARG A 24 -6.46 8.45 16.37
N PHE A 25 -7.70 8.82 16.12
CA PHE A 25 -8.14 9.38 14.83
C PHE A 25 -7.60 10.78 14.58
N THR A 26 -7.47 11.59 15.64
CA THR A 26 -6.81 12.89 15.54
C THR A 26 -5.34 12.72 15.18
N ALA A 27 -4.64 11.76 15.79
CA ALA A 27 -3.26 11.44 15.42
C ALA A 27 -3.15 10.94 13.97
N ALA A 28 -4.05 10.05 13.54
CA ALA A 28 -4.15 9.57 12.16
C ALA A 28 -4.30 10.72 11.14
N ARG A 29 -5.19 11.67 11.43
CA ARG A 29 -5.39 12.86 10.58
C ARG A 29 -4.13 13.72 10.51
N GLN A 30 -3.46 13.96 11.64
CA GLN A 30 -2.20 14.72 11.65
C GLN A 30 -1.09 14.03 10.86
N ILE A 31 -1.03 12.70 10.86
CA ILE A 31 -0.11 11.93 10.01
C ILE A 31 -0.39 12.18 8.52
N GLY A 32 -1.66 12.25 8.11
CA GLY A 32 -2.06 12.62 6.76
C GLY A 32 -1.57 14.02 6.35
N GLU A 33 -1.70 15.02 7.23
CA GLU A 33 -1.19 16.38 6.95
C GLU A 33 0.34 16.42 6.82
N ILE A 34 1.05 15.58 7.58
CA ILE A 34 2.51 15.44 7.42
C ILE A 34 2.85 14.87 6.03
N ALA A 35 2.10 13.89 5.55
CA ALA A 35 2.30 13.34 4.21
C ALA A 35 2.07 14.38 3.10
N LYS A 36 1.12 15.30 3.30
CA LYS A 36 0.87 16.42 2.39
C LYS A 36 2.05 17.38 2.29
N THR A 37 2.65 17.69 3.44
CA THR A 37 3.74 18.68 3.55
C THR A 37 5.10 18.10 3.18
N HIS A 38 5.28 16.78 3.30
CA HIS A 38 6.55 16.10 3.00
C HIS A 38 6.35 14.93 2.02
N PRO A 39 6.04 15.18 0.73
CA PRO A 39 5.78 14.12 -0.25
C PRO A 39 6.97 13.16 -0.46
N GLN A 40 8.21 13.64 -0.29
CA GLN A 40 9.43 12.85 -0.45
C GLN A 40 9.55 11.70 0.56
N ASP A 41 8.95 11.85 1.74
CA ASP A 41 9.02 10.87 2.83
C ASP A 41 7.83 9.91 2.87
N LEU A 42 6.91 10.02 1.89
CA LEU A 42 5.66 9.24 1.85
C LEU A 42 5.88 7.73 1.96
N ASN A 43 6.85 7.19 1.21
CA ASN A 43 7.15 5.75 1.24
C ASN A 43 7.65 5.29 2.62
N SER A 44 8.50 6.09 3.26
CA SER A 44 9.02 5.82 4.60
C SER A 44 7.90 5.87 5.64
N LEU A 45 7.01 6.86 5.53
CA LEU A 45 5.83 7.01 6.39
C LEU A 45 4.88 5.81 6.26
N LEU A 46 4.50 5.43 5.03
CA LEU A 46 3.63 4.29 4.77
C LEU A 46 4.24 2.98 5.30
N ARG A 47 5.56 2.80 5.18
CA ARG A 47 6.24 1.63 5.74
C ARG A 47 6.12 1.57 7.26
N LYS A 48 6.17 2.71 7.96
CA LYS A 48 5.97 2.76 9.43
C LYS A 48 4.52 2.51 9.80
N VAL A 49 3.56 3.19 9.17
CA VAL A 49 2.12 3.04 9.47
C VAL A 49 1.62 1.63 9.16
N SER A 50 2.09 1.02 8.08
CA SER A 50 1.67 -0.34 7.68
C SER A 50 2.06 -1.44 8.68
N GLN A 51 3.06 -1.21 9.54
CA GLN A 51 3.39 -2.14 10.62
C GLN A 51 2.24 -2.24 11.64
N TYR A 52 1.56 -1.12 11.93
CA TYR A 52 0.45 -1.06 12.88
C TYR A 52 -0.83 -1.76 12.38
N LEU A 53 -0.98 -1.97 11.06
CA LEU A 53 -2.07 -2.79 10.51
C LEU A 53 -2.01 -4.25 10.96
N ARG A 54 -0.84 -4.72 11.43
CA ARG A 54 -0.63 -6.07 11.95
C ARG A 54 -0.61 -6.12 13.48
N SER A 55 -0.97 -5.03 14.16
CA SER A 55 -1.06 -5.02 15.62
C SER A 55 -2.10 -6.03 16.10
N LYS A 56 -1.88 -6.62 17.27
CA LYS A 56 -2.87 -7.50 17.93
C LYS A 56 -4.12 -6.73 18.37
N SER A 57 -3.94 -5.45 18.71
CA SER A 57 -5.03 -4.55 19.10
C SER A 57 -5.90 -4.19 17.89
N TRP A 58 -7.20 -4.50 17.99
CA TRP A 58 -8.21 -4.10 16.99
C TRP A 58 -8.17 -2.60 16.74
N ASP A 59 -8.19 -1.81 17.80
CA ASP A 59 -8.25 -0.36 17.70
C ASP A 59 -7.02 0.23 17.00
N THR A 60 -5.84 -0.33 17.28
CA THR A 60 -4.59 0.09 16.63
C THR A 60 -4.66 -0.17 15.13
N ARG A 61 -5.22 -1.32 14.71
CA ARG A 61 -5.43 -1.62 13.28
C ARG A 61 -6.40 -0.64 12.63
N VAL A 62 -7.52 -0.32 13.30
CA VAL A 62 -8.51 0.65 12.81
C VAL A 62 -7.90 2.05 12.69
N ALA A 63 -7.16 2.50 13.70
CA ALA A 63 -6.48 3.79 13.68
C ALA A 63 -5.42 3.88 12.58
N ALA A 64 -4.63 2.82 12.38
CA ALA A 64 -3.65 2.75 11.30
C ALA A 64 -4.31 2.77 9.90
N ALA A 65 -5.44 2.09 9.73
CA ALA A 65 -6.22 2.16 8.50
C ALA A 65 -6.74 3.58 8.24
N HIS A 66 -7.26 4.26 9.27
CA HIS A 66 -7.64 5.67 9.17
C HIS A 66 -6.46 6.58 8.81
N ALA A 67 -5.27 6.31 9.33
CA ALA A 67 -4.07 7.08 9.00
C ALA A 67 -3.70 6.92 7.51
N ILE A 68 -3.76 5.70 6.98
CA ILE A 68 -3.52 5.44 5.55
C ILE A 68 -4.58 6.13 4.68
N GLY A 69 -5.85 6.09 5.09
CA GLY A 69 -6.92 6.83 4.40
C GLY A 69 -6.67 8.33 4.38
N ALA A 70 -6.27 8.93 5.52
CA ALA A 70 -5.93 10.34 5.61
C ALA A 70 -4.70 10.72 4.78
N ILE A 71 -3.69 9.84 4.69
CA ILE A 71 -2.56 10.00 3.78
C ILE A 71 -3.05 10.01 2.33
N ALA A 72 -3.87 9.03 1.93
CA ALA A 72 -4.36 8.90 0.56
C ALA A 72 -5.19 10.11 0.10
N GLN A 73 -5.98 10.71 1.00
CA GLN A 73 -6.75 11.93 0.72
C GLN A 73 -5.88 13.17 0.51
N ASN A 74 -4.70 13.20 1.14
CA ASN A 74 -3.83 14.37 1.17
C ASN A 74 -2.68 14.31 0.15
N VAL A 75 -2.40 13.13 -0.41
CA VAL A 75 -1.43 12.96 -1.50
C VAL A 75 -2.11 13.25 -2.84
N LYS A 76 -1.48 14.09 -3.67
CA LYS A 76 -1.99 14.38 -5.02
C LYS A 76 -2.00 13.08 -5.83
N LEU A 77 -3.19 12.70 -6.30
CA LEU A 77 -3.35 11.59 -7.23
C LEU A 77 -2.88 12.06 -8.60
N THR A 78 -1.73 11.57 -9.07
CA THR A 78 -1.29 11.84 -10.43
C THR A 78 -2.27 11.18 -11.39
N THR A 79 -3.01 12.01 -12.11
CA THR A 79 -3.94 11.51 -13.14
C THR A 79 -3.15 11.00 -14.33
N LEU A 80 -3.64 9.98 -15.04
CA LEU A 80 -2.99 9.48 -16.28
C LEU A 80 -2.69 10.62 -17.26
N LYS A 81 -3.59 11.60 -17.37
CA LYS A 81 -3.40 12.82 -18.19
C LYS A 81 -2.19 13.65 -17.77
N GLU A 82 -1.98 13.84 -16.46
CA GLU A 82 -0.83 14.60 -15.92
C GLU A 82 0.48 13.82 -16.10
N LEU A 83 0.40 12.49 -16.04
CA LEU A 83 1.51 11.60 -16.34
C LEU A 83 1.90 11.70 -17.83
N PHE A 84 0.91 11.67 -18.73
CA PHE A 84 1.14 11.84 -20.17
C PHE A 84 1.73 13.21 -20.50
N SER A 85 1.21 14.30 -19.93
CA SER A 85 1.77 15.63 -20.17
C SER A 85 3.19 15.77 -19.62
N CYS A 86 3.50 15.18 -18.47
CA CYS A 86 4.85 15.14 -17.93
C CYS A 86 5.82 14.40 -18.86
N VAL A 87 5.41 13.25 -19.40
CA VAL A 87 6.19 12.47 -20.36
C VAL A 87 6.41 13.26 -21.65
N GLU A 88 5.38 13.89 -22.20
CA GLU A 88 5.46 14.72 -23.40
C GLU A 88 6.45 15.89 -23.24
N THR A 89 6.41 16.55 -22.08
CA THR A 89 7.35 17.63 -21.74
C THR A 89 8.78 17.12 -21.69
N LYS A 90 9.00 15.95 -21.08
CA LYS A 90 10.33 15.31 -21.02
C LYS A 90 10.83 14.81 -22.37
N MET A 91 9.94 14.35 -23.25
CA MET A 91 10.30 13.95 -24.61
C MET A 91 10.73 15.15 -25.47
N SER A 92 10.05 16.28 -25.28
CA SER A 92 10.38 17.55 -25.95
C SER A 92 11.74 18.11 -25.48
N GLU A 93 12.06 17.99 -24.19
CA GLU A 93 13.38 18.36 -23.63
C GLU A 93 14.53 17.50 -24.20
N VAL A 94 14.26 16.23 -24.55
CA VAL A 94 15.26 15.28 -25.07
C VAL A 94 15.27 15.24 -26.61
N GLY A 95 14.41 16.02 -27.28
CA GLY A 95 14.35 16.11 -28.74
C GLY A 95 13.77 14.87 -29.42
N ILE A 96 13.00 14.05 -28.70
CA ILE A 96 12.34 12.85 -29.25
C ILE A 96 11.03 13.27 -29.90
N SER A 97 10.98 13.23 -31.23
CA SER A 97 9.78 13.47 -32.03
C SER A 97 8.97 12.19 -32.18
N GLY A 98 7.80 12.12 -31.54
CA GLY A 98 6.85 11.01 -31.68
C GLY A 98 5.51 11.34 -31.02
N ILE A 99 4.41 10.87 -31.60
CA ILE A 99 3.07 10.98 -31.01
C ILE A 99 3.06 10.12 -29.74
N VAL A 100 2.84 10.75 -28.57
CA VAL A 100 2.84 10.07 -27.27
C VAL A 100 1.90 8.85 -27.31
N GLU A 101 0.71 9.01 -27.90
CA GLU A 101 -0.29 7.95 -28.08
C GLU A 101 0.21 6.68 -28.78
N ASP A 102 1.15 6.82 -29.73
CA ASP A 102 1.69 5.71 -30.54
C ASP A 102 2.88 5.01 -29.84
N MET A 103 3.54 5.71 -28.89
CA MET A 103 4.53 5.11 -27.99
C MET A 103 3.90 4.52 -26.71
N VAL A 104 2.74 5.04 -26.27
CA VAL A 104 1.95 4.49 -25.16
C VAL A 104 0.86 3.52 -25.61
N ALA A 105 0.80 3.17 -26.89
CA ALA A 105 0.43 1.82 -27.30
C ALA A 105 1.47 0.83 -26.74
N TRP A 106 1.67 0.83 -25.42
CA TRP A 106 2.38 -0.19 -24.67
C TRP A 106 1.57 -1.46 -24.90
N PRO A 107 1.99 -2.38 -25.77
CA PRO A 107 1.24 -3.62 -26.01
C PRO A 107 1.22 -4.48 -24.72
N ASN A 108 2.03 -4.08 -23.74
CA ASN A 108 2.33 -4.79 -22.51
C ASN A 108 1.97 -4.01 -21.23
N PHE A 109 1.12 -2.97 -21.29
CA PHE A 109 0.34 -2.57 -20.11
C PHE A 109 -0.90 -3.47 -19.91
N HIS A 110 -0.86 -4.69 -20.44
CA HIS A 110 -1.37 -5.81 -19.70
C HIS A 110 -0.56 -5.88 -18.41
N SER A 111 -1.02 -5.17 -17.37
CA SER A 111 -0.41 -5.33 -16.06
C SER A 111 -0.39 -6.84 -15.80
N LYS A 112 0.79 -7.41 -15.56
CA LYS A 112 0.89 -8.81 -15.11
C LYS A 112 0.07 -9.05 -13.82
N ILE A 113 -0.45 -7.98 -13.22
CA ILE A 113 -1.40 -7.92 -12.12
C ILE A 113 -2.84 -8.23 -12.60
N VAL A 114 -3.32 -7.59 -13.67
CA VAL A 114 -4.67 -7.80 -14.26
C VAL A 114 -4.73 -9.01 -15.20
N ALA A 115 -3.60 -9.40 -15.81
CA ALA A 115 -3.54 -10.57 -16.70
C ALA A 115 -3.91 -11.91 -16.04
N SER A 116 -4.02 -11.96 -14.71
CA SER A 116 -4.19 -13.22 -13.98
C SER A 116 -5.59 -13.47 -13.44
N VAL A 117 -6.47 -12.47 -13.39
CA VAL A 117 -7.80 -12.63 -12.79
C VAL A 117 -8.76 -11.67 -13.48
N SER A 118 -9.54 -12.17 -14.44
CA SER A 118 -10.65 -11.42 -15.02
C SER A 118 -11.90 -11.63 -14.15
N PHE A 119 -12.71 -10.59 -13.97
CA PHE A 119 -14.01 -10.74 -13.34
C PHE A 119 -14.92 -11.68 -14.15
N THR A 120 -14.77 -11.73 -15.48
CA THR A 120 -15.54 -12.63 -16.34
C THR A 120 -15.21 -14.11 -16.15
N SER A 121 -14.00 -14.41 -15.65
CA SER A 121 -13.56 -15.77 -15.35
C SER A 121 -13.77 -16.14 -13.87
N PHE A 122 -14.41 -15.28 -13.08
CA PHE A 122 -14.70 -15.55 -11.68
C PHE A 122 -15.81 -16.61 -11.55
N ASP A 123 -15.53 -17.69 -10.84
CA ASP A 123 -16.46 -18.78 -10.58
C ASP A 123 -16.61 -19.00 -9.08
N LEU A 124 -17.78 -18.64 -8.56
CA LEU A 124 -18.08 -18.76 -7.12
C LEU A 124 -18.04 -20.22 -6.65
N ASN A 125 -18.43 -21.18 -7.48
CA ASN A 125 -18.49 -22.59 -7.07
C ASN A 125 -17.08 -23.12 -6.79
N LYS A 126 -16.11 -22.80 -7.64
CA LYS A 126 -14.69 -23.13 -7.42
C LYS A 126 -14.14 -22.47 -6.16
N VAL A 127 -14.52 -21.23 -5.89
CA VAL A 127 -14.11 -20.53 -4.67
C VAL A 127 -14.70 -21.18 -3.42
N LEU A 128 -15.93 -21.69 -3.47
CA LEU A 128 -16.52 -22.40 -2.33
C LEU A 128 -15.95 -23.81 -2.14
N GLU A 129 -15.60 -24.49 -3.23
CA GLU A 129 -15.04 -25.85 -3.20
C GLU A 129 -13.57 -25.89 -2.77
N PHE A 130 -12.75 -24.94 -3.27
CA PHE A 130 -11.30 -24.92 -3.05
C PHE A 130 -10.81 -23.75 -2.19
N GLY A 131 -11.61 -22.69 -2.07
CA GLY A 131 -11.26 -21.52 -1.28
C GLY A 131 -11.28 -21.83 0.21
N ALA A 132 -10.25 -21.36 0.92
CA ALA A 132 -10.19 -21.49 2.37
C ALA A 132 -9.98 -20.11 2.99
N LEU A 133 -11.07 -19.53 3.47
CA LEU A 133 -11.07 -18.37 4.37
C LEU A 133 -11.56 -18.86 5.74
N LEU A 134 -10.69 -19.57 6.44
CA LEU A 134 -10.90 -19.88 7.85
C LEU A 134 -10.52 -18.65 8.69
N ALA A 135 -10.98 -18.60 9.93
CA ALA A 135 -10.54 -17.59 10.89
C ALA A 135 -9.01 -17.60 10.95
N SER A 136 -8.41 -16.51 10.46
CA SER A 136 -6.96 -16.27 10.50
C SER A 136 -6.53 -16.16 11.96
N GLY A 137 -5.73 -17.12 12.44
CA GLY A 137 -5.14 -17.10 13.79
C GLY A 137 -4.10 -15.99 13.99
N GLY A 138 -3.74 -15.27 12.91
CA GLY A 138 -2.76 -14.19 12.92
C GLY A 138 -1.32 -14.68 12.76
N GLN A 139 -1.09 -15.99 12.96
CA GLN A 139 0.22 -16.63 12.82
C GLN A 139 0.72 -16.66 11.38
N GLU A 140 -0.16 -16.55 10.39
CA GLU A 140 0.22 -16.36 8.98
C GLU A 140 0.90 -15.00 8.71
N TYR A 141 0.81 -14.05 9.64
CA TYR A 141 1.52 -12.78 9.57
C TYR A 141 2.83 -12.79 10.37
N ASP A 142 3.05 -13.79 11.23
CA ASP A 142 4.27 -14.01 12.03
C ASP A 142 5.44 -14.58 11.21
N ILE A 143 5.37 -14.54 9.87
CA ILE A 143 6.47 -14.88 8.92
C ILE A 143 7.62 -13.85 8.99
N ALA A 144 7.78 -13.17 10.12
CA ALA A 144 8.89 -12.29 10.43
C ALA A 144 10.18 -13.07 10.80
N ILE A 145 10.13 -14.40 10.92
CA ILE A 145 11.26 -15.20 11.42
C ILE A 145 11.95 -16.02 10.31
N ASP A 146 11.53 -15.91 9.04
CA ASP A 146 12.31 -16.47 7.93
C ASP A 146 13.27 -15.40 7.40
N ASN A 147 14.27 -15.05 8.21
CA ASN A 147 15.36 -14.11 7.87
C ASN A 147 16.19 -14.56 6.64
N SER A 148 15.90 -15.74 6.08
CA SER A 148 16.64 -16.34 4.98
C SER A 148 16.12 -15.98 3.58
N LYS A 149 14.90 -15.44 3.43
CA LYS A 149 14.28 -15.20 2.10
C LYS A 149 13.98 -13.73 1.82
N ASN A 150 14.35 -13.27 0.62
CA ASN A 150 14.10 -11.93 0.12
C ASN A 150 12.58 -11.60 0.17
N PRO A 151 12.14 -10.43 0.68
CA PRO A 151 10.74 -10.02 0.70
C PRO A 151 10.01 -10.15 -0.65
N ARG A 152 10.73 -9.96 -1.76
CA ARG A 152 10.19 -10.12 -3.12
C ARG A 152 9.85 -11.57 -3.45
N GLU A 153 10.72 -12.51 -3.09
CA GLU A 153 10.50 -13.95 -3.30
C GLU A 153 9.36 -14.47 -2.44
N ARG A 154 9.26 -13.99 -1.19
CA ARG A 154 8.14 -14.31 -0.31
C ARG A 154 6.81 -13.89 -0.93
N LEU A 155 6.74 -12.68 -1.48
CA LEU A 155 5.55 -12.19 -2.18
C LEU A 155 5.26 -13.03 -3.43
N ALA A 156 6.27 -13.41 -4.21
CA ALA A 156 6.10 -14.25 -5.39
C ALA A 156 5.52 -15.63 -5.03
N ARG A 157 6.04 -16.27 -3.96
CA ARG A 157 5.52 -17.54 -3.45
C ARG A 157 4.08 -17.42 -2.96
N GLN A 158 3.76 -16.35 -2.22
CA GLN A 158 2.39 -16.09 -1.78
C GLN A 158 1.43 -15.92 -2.97
N LYS A 159 1.83 -15.19 -4.02
CA LYS A 159 1.05 -15.07 -5.25
C LYS A 159 0.83 -16.42 -5.95
N GLN A 160 1.87 -17.27 -6.01
CA GLN A 160 1.75 -18.60 -6.61
C GLN A 160 0.79 -19.50 -5.81
N ASN A 161 0.87 -19.47 -4.48
CA ASN A 161 -0.03 -20.24 -3.62
C ASN A 161 -1.48 -19.76 -3.74
N LEU A 162 -1.72 -18.46 -3.89
CA LEU A 162 -3.07 -17.92 -4.09
C LEU A 162 -3.70 -18.47 -5.37
N LYS A 163 -2.97 -18.47 -6.50
CA LYS A 163 -3.45 -19.02 -7.78
C LYS A 163 -3.66 -20.54 -7.80
N ARG A 164 -3.07 -21.27 -6.86
CA ARG A 164 -3.29 -22.71 -6.71
C ARG A 164 -4.56 -23.01 -5.90
N ARG A 165 -5.01 -22.06 -5.08
CA ARG A 165 -6.13 -22.22 -4.15
C ARG A 165 -7.44 -21.63 -4.68
N LEU A 166 -7.35 -20.65 -5.58
CA LEU A 166 -8.47 -19.97 -6.25
C LEU A 166 -8.36 -20.24 -7.75
#